data_AF-A0A954E9S9-F1
#
_entry.id   AF-A0A954E9S9-F1
#
_cell.length_a   1.000
_cell.length_b   1.000
_cell.length_c   1.000
_cell.angle_alpha   90.00
_cell.angle_beta   90.00
_cell.angle_gamma   90.00
#
_symmetry.space_group_name_H-M   'P 1'
#
loop_
_entity.id
_entity.type
_entity.pdbx_description
1 polymer ?
#
loop_
_entity_poly.entity_id
_entity_poly.type
_entity_poly.pdbx_seq_one_letter_code
_entity_poly.pdbx_strand_id
1 'polypeptide(L)'
;MDNATTPTRPISLILIAVTAILAGGFIGATTNAINGSVSPNYFRNVMGWDDVQQIWRACIAQGIFEGLIYGVFFAFVFTLVAGIVSRARCPYWYAAWHLLVMVLTIYGCWFLGGLIAMSLATLSPEFYRNTFFRVPDEFGLMLRYAWVGGSIWGAMFGSLLTLAIGSILFANHWKSRMVSEV
;
A
#
# COMPACT_ATOMS: atom_id res chain seq x y z
N MET A 1 4.05 33.06 19.52
CA MET A 1 4.74 32.69 20.77
C MET A 1 5.03 31.20 20.68
N ASP A 2 6.30 30.84 20.51
CA ASP A 2 6.76 29.44 20.48
C ASP A 2 6.61 28.86 21.90
N ASN A 3 5.69 27.93 22.10
CA ASN A 3 5.75 27.03 23.26
C ASN A 3 6.95 26.09 23.04
N ALA A 4 8.13 26.58 23.42
CA ALA A 4 9.45 25.98 23.19
C ALA A 4 9.85 24.94 24.25
N THR A 5 8.90 24.21 24.83
CA THR A 5 9.17 23.29 25.94
C THR A 5 9.19 21.80 25.55
N THR A 6 8.74 21.43 24.35
CA THR A 6 8.78 20.03 23.92
C THR A 6 10.14 19.70 23.29
N PRO A 7 10.91 18.75 23.86
CA PRO A 7 12.19 18.34 23.28
C PRO A 7 11.98 17.63 21.94
N THR A 8 13.00 17.69 21.07
CA THR A 8 13.02 16.90 19.85
C THR A 8 13.08 15.41 20.17
N ARG A 9 12.53 14.59 19.27
CA ARG A 9 12.34 13.14 19.44
C ARG A 9 12.88 12.40 18.21
N PRO A 10 14.20 12.42 17.95
CA PRO A 10 14.79 11.80 16.77
C PRO A 10 14.55 10.29 16.71
N ILE A 11 14.54 9.60 17.86
CA ILE A 11 14.23 8.17 17.96
C ILE A 11 12.82 7.89 17.45
N SER A 12 11.83 8.75 17.75
CA SER A 12 10.48 8.59 17.22
C SER A 12 10.45 8.60 15.70
N LEU A 13 11.23 9.48 15.05
CA LEU A 13 11.29 9.56 13.59
C LEU A 13 11.90 8.30 12.98
N ILE A 14 12.95 7.74 13.61
CA ILE A 14 13.54 6.46 13.19
C ILE A 14 12.51 5.34 13.31
N LEU A 15 11.80 5.26 14.44
CA LEU A 15 10.77 4.25 14.66
C LEU A 15 9.60 4.39 13.66
N ILE A 16 9.21 5.61 13.31
CA ILE A 16 8.19 5.88 12.28
C ILE A 16 8.67 5.34 10.93
N ALA A 17 9.90 5.65 10.53
CA ALA A 17 10.46 5.20 9.25
C ALA A 17 10.52 3.66 9.18
N VAL A 18 11.07 3.01 10.20
CA VAL A 18 11.15 1.54 10.28
C VAL A 18 9.75 0.93 10.23
N THR A 19 8.79 1.48 10.98
CA THR A 19 7.41 0.98 10.99
C THR A 19 6.76 1.11 9.62
N ALA A 20 6.96 2.21 8.91
CA ALA A 20 6.44 2.40 7.56
C ALA A 20 7.05 1.41 6.55
N ILE A 21 8.36 1.13 6.65
CA ILE A 21 9.02 0.11 5.81
C ILE A 21 8.43 -1.28 6.08
N LEU A 22 8.35 -1.67 7.35
CA LEU A 22 7.80 -2.97 7.74
C LEU A 22 6.33 -3.10 7.37
N ALA A 23 5.55 -2.02 7.48
CA ALA A 23 4.16 -1.99 7.02
C ALA A 23 4.04 -2.22 5.51
N GLY A 24 4.94 -1.65 4.70
CA GLY A 24 5.02 -1.91 3.27
C GLY A 24 5.28 -3.39 2.97
N GLY A 25 6.29 -3.98 3.63
CA GLY A 25 6.57 -5.42 3.51
C GLY A 25 5.39 -6.29 3.95
N PHE A 26 4.71 -5.92 5.04
CA PHE A 26 3.52 -6.63 5.53
C PHE A 26 2.35 -6.56 4.54
N ILE A 27 2.02 -5.38 4.01
CA ILE A 27 0.98 -5.21 2.99
C ILE A 27 1.31 -6.06 1.76
N GLY A 28 2.55 -5.98 1.26
CA GLY A 28 2.96 -6.74 0.10
C GLY A 28 2.88 -8.25 0.34
N ALA A 29 3.30 -8.73 1.50
CA ALA A 29 3.21 -10.14 1.87
C ALA A 29 1.77 -10.67 1.87
N THR A 30 0.86 -9.97 2.57
CA THR A 30 -0.52 -10.44 2.76
C THR A 30 -1.34 -10.30 1.48
N THR A 31 -1.22 -9.19 0.76
CA THR A 31 -1.94 -8.98 -0.49
C THR A 31 -1.50 -9.97 -1.56
N ASN A 32 -0.20 -10.25 -1.68
CA ASN A 32 0.29 -11.28 -2.61
C ASN A 32 0.07 -12.72 -2.13
N ALA A 33 -0.02 -12.98 -0.82
CA ALA A 33 -0.50 -14.28 -0.33
C ALA A 33 -1.93 -14.55 -0.82
N ILE A 34 -2.81 -13.55 -0.71
CA ILE A 34 -4.20 -13.66 -1.18
C ILE A 34 -4.21 -13.77 -2.71
N ASN A 35 -3.57 -12.84 -3.41
CA ASN A 35 -3.55 -12.82 -4.87
C ASN A 35 -2.93 -14.08 -5.47
N GLY A 36 -1.86 -14.61 -4.88
CA GLY A 36 -1.25 -15.87 -5.29
C GLY A 36 -2.18 -17.07 -5.12
N SER A 37 -3.04 -17.06 -4.09
CA SER A 37 -4.08 -18.09 -3.92
C SER A 37 -5.26 -17.91 -4.87
N VAL A 38 -5.62 -16.65 -5.17
CA VAL A 38 -6.71 -16.31 -6.07
C VAL A 38 -6.35 -16.60 -7.51
N SER A 39 -5.20 -16.17 -8.04
CA SER A 39 -4.83 -16.46 -9.43
C SER A 39 -3.34 -16.72 -9.58
N PRO A 40 -2.88 -17.97 -9.39
CA PRO A 40 -1.51 -18.37 -9.74
C PRO A 40 -1.19 -18.08 -11.21
N ASN A 41 -2.19 -18.20 -12.10
CA ASN A 41 -2.03 -17.96 -13.53
C ASN A 41 -1.72 -16.49 -13.84
N TYR A 42 -2.19 -15.54 -13.03
CA TYR A 42 -1.77 -14.14 -13.18
C TYR A 42 -0.25 -14.02 -13.09
N PHE A 43 0.34 -14.59 -12.03
CA PHE A 43 1.79 -14.52 -11.82
C PHE A 43 2.58 -15.31 -12.86
N ARG A 44 2.12 -16.48 -13.30
CA ARG A 44 2.75 -17.18 -14.44
C ARG A 44 2.78 -16.31 -15.68
N ASN A 45 1.63 -15.75 -16.03
CA ASN A 45 1.47 -15.02 -17.27
C ASN A 45 2.22 -13.69 -17.26
N VAL A 46 2.16 -12.94 -16.15
CA VAL A 46 2.74 -11.60 -16.04
C VAL A 46 4.23 -11.65 -15.68
N MET A 47 4.63 -12.54 -14.76
CA MET A 47 6.02 -12.63 -14.30
C MET A 47 6.86 -13.66 -15.07
N GLY A 48 6.26 -14.45 -15.97
CA GLY A 48 6.95 -15.52 -16.70
C GLY A 48 7.35 -16.69 -15.80
N TRP A 49 6.58 -16.95 -14.74
CA TRP A 49 6.90 -17.96 -13.72
C TRP A 49 6.41 -19.37 -14.08
N ASP A 50 6.59 -19.78 -15.33
CA ASP A 50 6.10 -21.07 -15.83
C ASP A 50 6.75 -22.26 -15.09
N ASP A 51 8.04 -22.14 -14.75
CA ASP A 51 8.82 -23.19 -14.07
C ASP A 51 8.81 -23.11 -12.54
N VAL A 52 8.10 -22.14 -11.95
CA VAL A 52 8.06 -21.97 -10.49
C VAL A 52 7.07 -22.96 -9.88
N GLN A 53 7.56 -24.00 -9.21
CA GLN A 53 6.70 -25.04 -8.62
C GLN A 53 5.83 -24.51 -7.46
N GLN A 54 6.39 -23.65 -6.60
CA GLN A 54 5.72 -23.13 -5.40
C GLN A 54 5.30 -21.67 -5.56
N ILE A 55 4.43 -21.40 -6.55
CA ILE A 55 4.01 -20.03 -6.92
C ILE A 55 3.50 -19.25 -5.72
N TRP A 56 2.68 -19.86 -4.86
CA TRP A 56 2.12 -19.15 -3.71
C TRP A 56 3.21 -18.60 -2.77
N ARG A 57 4.27 -19.38 -2.51
CA ARG A 57 5.41 -18.91 -1.71
C ARG A 57 6.22 -17.84 -2.43
N ALA A 58 6.39 -17.98 -3.74
CA ALA A 58 7.06 -16.98 -4.57
C ALA A 58 6.28 -15.64 -4.57
N CYS A 59 4.95 -15.67 -4.65
CA CYS A 59 4.10 -14.48 -4.54
C CYS A 59 4.32 -13.77 -3.21
N ILE A 60 4.36 -14.50 -2.08
CA ILE A 60 4.62 -13.91 -0.75
C ILE A 60 6.00 -13.26 -0.71
N ALA A 61 7.03 -13.97 -1.15
CA ALA A 61 8.40 -13.46 -1.16
C ALA A 61 8.54 -12.20 -2.04
N GLN A 62 7.95 -12.23 -3.24
CA GLN A 62 7.91 -11.09 -4.15
C GLN A 62 7.13 -9.92 -3.53
N GLY A 63 6.01 -10.19 -2.88
CA GLY A 63 5.23 -9.19 -2.16
C GLY A 63 6.00 -8.54 -1.02
N ILE A 64 6.74 -9.32 -0.22
CA ILE A 64 7.63 -8.77 0.80
C ILE A 64 8.68 -7.87 0.15
N PHE A 65 9.34 -8.34 -0.91
CA PHE A 65 10.40 -7.60 -1.59
C PHE A 65 9.91 -6.26 -2.16
N GLU A 66 8.87 -6.29 -2.99
CA GLU A 66 8.26 -5.08 -3.57
C GLU A 66 7.69 -4.17 -2.49
N GLY A 67 6.99 -4.75 -1.51
CA GLY A 67 6.41 -4.04 -0.38
C GLY A 67 7.45 -3.31 0.46
N LEU A 68 8.62 -3.90 0.69
CA LEU A 68 9.74 -3.24 1.39
C LEU A 68 10.31 -2.09 0.56
N ILE A 69 10.49 -2.26 -0.76
CA ILE A 69 10.97 -1.19 -1.64
C ILE A 69 10.01 0.00 -1.64
N TYR A 70 8.72 -0.25 -1.83
CA TYR A 70 7.70 0.80 -1.77
C TYR A 70 7.59 1.38 -0.35
N GLY A 71 7.75 0.55 0.68
CA GLY A 71 7.81 0.95 2.07
C GLY A 71 8.95 1.92 2.37
N VAL A 72 10.13 1.75 1.77
CA VAL A 72 11.26 2.69 1.88
C VAL A 72 10.90 4.05 1.29
N PHE A 73 10.31 4.07 0.08
CA PHE A 73 9.88 5.32 -0.54
C PHE A 73 8.80 6.03 0.28
N PHE A 74 7.78 5.28 0.72
CA PHE A 74 6.71 5.78 1.56
C PHE A 74 7.25 6.33 2.88
N ALA A 75 8.11 5.58 3.55
CA ALA A 75 8.74 5.95 4.81
C ALA A 75 9.55 7.23 4.68
N PHE A 76 10.31 7.39 3.60
CA PHE A 76 11.08 8.61 3.34
C PHE A 76 10.16 9.83 3.28
N VAL A 77 9.11 9.79 2.45
CA VAL A 77 8.19 10.92 2.28
C VAL A 77 7.43 11.22 3.57
N PHE A 78 6.81 10.20 4.18
CA PHE A 78 6.00 10.41 5.38
C PHE A 78 6.83 10.86 6.59
N THR A 79 8.00 10.28 6.80
CA THR A 79 8.88 10.67 7.91
C THR A 79 9.43 12.08 7.69
N LEU A 80 9.72 12.47 6.44
CA LEU A 80 10.12 13.84 6.12
C LEU A 80 9.01 14.84 6.46
N VAL A 81 7.78 14.57 6.04
CA VAL A 81 6.62 15.41 6.39
C VAL A 81 6.44 15.48 7.91
N ALA A 82 6.47 14.33 8.59
CA ALA A 82 6.31 14.27 10.04
C ALA A 82 7.42 15.05 10.75
N GLY A 83 8.67 14.93 10.31
CA GLY A 83 9.83 15.64 10.85
C GLY A 83 9.72 17.15 10.65
N ILE A 84 9.42 17.61 9.42
CA ILE A 84 9.32 19.04 9.11
C ILE A 84 8.15 19.68 9.85
N VAL A 85 6.95 19.11 9.72
CA VAL A 85 5.73 19.71 10.27
C VAL A 85 5.74 19.72 11.80
N SER A 86 6.27 18.65 12.42
CA SER A 86 6.38 18.59 13.88
C SER A 86 7.64 19.25 14.45
N ARG A 87 8.54 19.77 13.59
CA ARG A 87 9.90 20.18 13.98
C ARG A 87 10.63 19.11 14.79
N ALA A 88 10.50 17.85 14.36
CA ALA A 88 10.99 16.64 15.01
C ALA A 88 10.48 16.41 16.45
N ARG A 89 9.31 16.95 16.82
CA ARG A 89 8.71 16.77 18.17
C ARG A 89 7.60 15.72 18.22
N CYS A 90 7.21 15.15 17.08
CA CYS A 90 6.13 14.18 16.99
C CYS A 90 6.38 12.93 17.88
N PRO A 91 5.44 12.55 18.77
CA PRO A 91 5.48 11.23 19.42
C PRO A 91 5.26 10.12 18.39
N TYR A 92 6.01 9.02 18.54
CA TYR A 92 5.84 7.82 17.71
C TYR A 92 4.38 7.38 17.60
N TRP A 93 3.67 7.24 18.72
CA TRP A 93 2.29 6.73 18.74
C TRP A 93 1.31 7.56 17.91
N TYR A 94 1.51 8.88 17.88
CA TYR A 94 0.66 9.78 17.10
C TYR A 94 0.83 9.55 15.60
N ALA A 95 2.08 9.43 15.14
CA ALA A 95 2.37 9.10 13.74
C ALA A 95 1.98 7.65 13.39
N ALA A 96 2.18 6.70 14.31
CA ALA A 96 1.80 5.30 14.14
C ALA A 96 0.30 5.14 13.91
N TRP A 97 -0.54 5.92 14.61
CA TRP A 97 -1.99 5.95 14.35
C TRP A 97 -2.32 6.41 12.93
N HIS A 98 -1.66 7.46 12.44
CA HIS A 98 -1.87 7.93 11.06
C HIS A 98 -1.38 6.89 10.04
N LEU A 99 -0.23 6.25 10.29
CA LEU A 99 0.25 5.13 9.48
C LEU A 99 -0.76 3.98 9.45
N LEU A 100 -1.37 3.63 10.58
CA LEU A 100 -2.38 2.58 10.62
C LEU A 100 -3.60 2.92 9.75
N VAL A 101 -4.12 4.14 9.85
CA VAL A 101 -5.23 4.61 9.01
C VAL A 101 -4.85 4.56 7.53
N MET A 102 -3.62 4.96 7.19
CA MET A 102 -3.10 4.87 5.83
C MET A 102 -3.03 3.42 5.34
N VAL A 103 -2.50 2.50 6.14
CA VAL A 103 -2.43 1.06 5.83
C VAL A 103 -3.83 0.50 5.55
N LEU A 104 -4.81 0.80 6.41
CA LEU A 104 -6.20 0.36 6.22
C LEU A 104 -6.82 0.93 4.93
N THR A 105 -6.49 2.18 4.60
CA THR A 105 -6.96 2.83 3.37
C THR A 105 -6.38 2.15 2.14
N ILE A 106 -5.09 1.77 2.17
CA ILE A 106 -4.43 1.02 1.09
C ILE A 106 -5.11 -0.33 0.87
N TYR A 107 -5.45 -1.07 1.92
CA TYR A 107 -6.24 -2.31 1.79
C TYR A 107 -7.63 -2.06 1.19
N GLY A 108 -8.28 -0.96 1.56
CA GLY A 108 -9.54 -0.54 0.95
C GLY A 108 -9.39 -0.30 -0.55
N CYS A 109 -8.36 0.42 -0.98
CA CYS A 109 -8.07 0.66 -2.39
C CYS A 109 -7.69 -0.62 -3.15
N TRP A 110 -6.90 -1.51 -2.54
CA TRP A 110 -6.60 -2.85 -3.07
C TRP A 110 -7.89 -3.64 -3.34
N PHE A 111 -8.78 -3.70 -2.35
CA PHE A 111 -10.05 -4.41 -2.48
C PHE A 111 -10.94 -3.80 -3.57
N LEU A 112 -11.11 -2.48 -3.58
CA LEU A 112 -11.89 -1.77 -4.59
C LEU A 112 -11.32 -1.92 -5.99
N GLY A 113 -9.99 -1.88 -6.15
CA GLY A 113 -9.34 -2.10 -7.43
C GLY A 113 -9.65 -3.49 -8.00
N GLY A 114 -9.65 -4.52 -7.15
CA GLY A 114 -10.04 -5.87 -7.53
C GLY A 114 -11.50 -5.95 -8.00
N LEU A 115 -12.43 -5.34 -7.26
CA LEU A 115 -13.85 -5.31 -7.64
C LEU A 115 -14.10 -4.55 -8.95
N ILE A 116 -13.42 -3.43 -9.16
CA ILE A 116 -13.55 -2.63 -10.39
C ILE A 116 -13.06 -3.44 -11.59
N ALA A 117 -11.91 -4.11 -11.48
CA ALA A 117 -11.38 -4.92 -12.58
C ALA A 117 -12.25 -6.15 -12.88
N MET A 118 -12.78 -6.83 -11.84
CA MET A 118 -13.75 -7.90 -12.02
C MET A 118 -15.02 -7.39 -12.71
N SER A 119 -15.51 -6.22 -12.33
CA SER A 119 -16.69 -5.60 -12.95
C SER A 119 -16.44 -5.30 -14.42
N LEU A 120 -15.27 -4.73 -14.76
CA LEU A 120 -14.87 -4.51 -16.14
C LEU A 120 -14.81 -5.81 -16.95
N ALA A 121 -14.17 -6.85 -16.40
CA ALA A 121 -14.09 -8.16 -17.04
C ALA A 121 -15.45 -8.86 -17.19
N THR A 122 -16.41 -8.56 -16.31
CA THR A 122 -17.79 -9.08 -16.39
C THR A 122 -18.60 -8.34 -17.44
N LEU A 123 -18.54 -7.00 -17.46
CA LEU A 123 -19.34 -6.15 -18.34
C LEU A 123 -18.81 -6.13 -19.78
N SER A 124 -17.50 -6.27 -19.97
CA SER A 124 -16.87 -6.23 -21.29
C SER A 124 -15.72 -7.25 -21.39
N PRO A 125 -16.03 -8.55 -21.45
CA PRO A 125 -15.04 -9.62 -21.40
C PRO A 125 -14.08 -9.63 -22.59
N GLU A 126 -14.58 -9.35 -23.80
CA GLU A 126 -13.73 -9.27 -25.01
C GLU A 126 -12.76 -8.09 -24.94
N PHE A 127 -13.25 -6.91 -24.53
CA PHE A 127 -12.39 -5.76 -24.31
C PHE A 127 -11.29 -6.08 -23.28
N TYR A 128 -11.66 -6.72 -22.18
CA TYR A 128 -10.69 -7.08 -21.13
C TYR A 128 -9.60 -8.02 -21.66
N ARG A 129 -9.96 -9.09 -22.38
CA ARG A 129 -8.98 -10.02 -22.97
C ARG A 129 -8.07 -9.37 -24.00
N ASN A 130 -8.61 -8.45 -24.81
CA ASN A 130 -7.84 -7.76 -25.85
C ASN A 130 -6.93 -6.65 -25.28
N THR A 131 -7.26 -6.13 -24.10
CA THR A 131 -6.51 -5.03 -23.47
C THR A 131 -5.41 -5.53 -22.54
N PHE A 132 -5.67 -6.61 -21.79
CA PHE A 132 -4.75 -7.11 -20.77
C PHE A 132 -3.95 -8.32 -21.25
N PHE A 133 -2.74 -8.46 -20.72
CA PHE A 133 -1.76 -9.42 -21.22
C PHE A 133 -2.09 -10.87 -20.84
N ARG A 134 -2.23 -11.76 -21.84
CA ARG A 134 -2.41 -13.21 -21.63
C ARG A 134 -3.52 -13.54 -20.61
N VAL A 135 -4.67 -12.90 -20.75
CA VAL A 135 -5.84 -13.21 -19.92
C VAL A 135 -6.38 -14.61 -20.26
N PRO A 136 -6.75 -15.46 -19.28
CA PRO A 136 -7.39 -16.75 -19.56
C PRO A 136 -8.72 -16.61 -20.32
N ASP A 137 -9.00 -17.52 -21.25
CA ASP A 137 -10.26 -17.51 -22.00
C ASP A 137 -11.46 -17.92 -21.13
N GLU A 138 -11.26 -18.87 -20.21
CA GLU A 138 -12.31 -19.31 -19.30
C GLU A 138 -12.76 -18.18 -18.37
N PHE A 139 -14.07 -17.90 -18.35
CA PHE A 139 -14.64 -16.76 -17.63
C PHE A 139 -14.27 -16.73 -16.13
N GLY A 140 -14.35 -17.86 -15.43
CA GLY A 140 -14.00 -17.93 -14.02
C GLY A 140 -12.53 -17.61 -13.75
N LEU A 141 -11.63 -18.12 -14.60
CA LEU A 141 -10.19 -17.84 -14.51
C LEU A 141 -9.87 -16.40 -14.87
N MET A 142 -10.57 -15.82 -15.85
CA MET A 142 -10.47 -14.41 -16.20
C MET A 142 -10.87 -13.50 -15.03
N LEU A 143 -11.96 -13.79 -14.32
CA LEU A 143 -12.36 -12.97 -13.17
C LEU A 143 -11.33 -13.03 -12.03
N ARG A 144 -10.76 -14.21 -11.77
CA ARG A 144 -9.68 -14.38 -10.78
C ARG A 144 -8.41 -13.63 -11.21
N TYR A 145 -8.06 -13.69 -12.49
CA TYR A 145 -6.98 -12.90 -13.07
C TYR A 145 -7.25 -11.39 -12.92
N ALA A 146 -8.48 -10.96 -13.21
CA ALA A 146 -8.88 -9.56 -13.13
C ALA A 146 -8.85 -9.01 -11.70
N TRP A 147 -9.31 -9.80 -10.72
CA TRP A 147 -9.17 -9.49 -9.31
C TRP A 147 -7.71 -9.18 -8.95
N VAL A 148 -6.78 -10.08 -9.32
CA VAL A 148 -5.36 -9.91 -8.97
C VAL A 148 -4.78 -8.66 -9.62
N GLY A 149 -4.96 -8.50 -10.94
CA GLY A 149 -4.46 -7.34 -11.66
C GLY A 149 -5.04 -6.03 -11.12
N GLY A 150 -6.36 -5.95 -10.95
CA GLY A 150 -7.04 -4.78 -10.43
C GLY A 150 -6.64 -4.43 -9.01
N SER A 151 -6.50 -5.44 -8.14
CA SER A 151 -6.17 -5.22 -6.74
C SER A 151 -4.73 -4.73 -6.54
N ILE A 152 -3.77 -5.23 -7.32
CA ILE A 152 -2.39 -4.71 -7.34
C ILE A 152 -2.37 -3.23 -7.72
N TRP A 153 -3.02 -2.85 -8.82
CA TRP A 153 -3.12 -1.45 -9.23
C TRP A 153 -3.88 -0.59 -8.21
N GLY A 154 -4.93 -1.14 -7.60
CA GLY A 154 -5.67 -0.49 -6.51
C GLY A 154 -4.77 -0.18 -5.31
N ALA A 155 -3.92 -1.12 -4.89
CA ALA A 155 -2.95 -0.89 -3.83
C ALA A 155 -1.92 0.19 -4.23
N MET A 156 -1.40 0.13 -5.45
CA MET A 156 -0.40 1.08 -5.95
C MET A 156 -0.94 2.52 -6.00
N PHE A 157 -2.07 2.76 -6.68
CA PHE A 157 -2.70 4.09 -6.70
C PHE A 157 -3.19 4.52 -5.33
N GLY A 158 -3.74 3.58 -4.55
CA GLY A 158 -4.17 3.81 -3.18
C GLY A 158 -3.03 4.28 -2.28
N SER A 159 -1.84 3.69 -2.42
CA SER A 159 -0.64 4.08 -1.66
C SER A 159 -0.20 5.51 -1.97
N LEU A 160 -0.18 5.91 -3.24
CA LEU A 160 0.17 7.28 -3.64
C LEU A 160 -0.86 8.29 -3.13
N LEU A 161 -2.15 8.01 -3.33
CA LEU A 161 -3.24 8.86 -2.87
C LEU A 161 -3.22 9.03 -1.35
N THR A 162 -3.05 7.91 -0.64
CA THR A 162 -3.02 7.87 0.82
C THR A 162 -1.79 8.56 1.39
N LEU A 163 -0.63 8.40 0.74
CA LEU A 163 0.58 9.12 1.14
C LEU A 163 0.38 10.63 1.03
N ALA A 164 -0.20 11.11 -0.06
CA ALA A 164 -0.47 12.53 -0.27
C ALA A 164 -1.52 13.06 0.72
N ILE A 165 -2.73 12.50 0.71
CA ILE A 165 -3.85 12.96 1.54
C ILE A 165 -3.54 12.76 3.02
N GLY A 166 -3.04 11.60 3.40
CA GLY A 166 -2.75 11.30 4.80
C GLY A 166 -1.59 12.15 5.34
N SER A 167 -0.61 12.54 4.52
CA SER A 167 0.42 13.50 4.92
C SER A 167 -0.16 14.89 5.17
N ILE A 168 -1.09 15.35 4.32
CA ILE A 168 -1.80 16.62 4.50
C ILE A 168 -2.66 16.58 5.78
N LEU A 169 -3.42 15.50 5.98
CA LEU A 169 -4.27 15.32 7.16
C LEU A 169 -3.42 15.26 8.44
N PHE A 170 -2.31 14.51 8.43
CA PHE A 170 -1.35 14.50 9.54
C PHE A 170 -0.89 15.93 9.87
N ALA A 171 -0.50 16.70 8.84
CA ALA A 171 0.00 18.05 9.01
C ALA A 171 -1.06 19.00 9.59
N ASN A 172 -2.30 18.88 9.11
CA ASN A 172 -3.43 19.69 9.59
C ASN A 172 -3.80 19.33 11.03
N HIS A 173 -3.97 18.05 11.34
CA HIS A 173 -4.27 17.58 12.69
C HIS A 173 -3.18 17.97 13.69
N TRP A 174 -1.91 17.89 13.29
CA TRP A 174 -0.80 18.32 14.13
C TRP A 174 -0.88 19.81 14.46
N LYS A 175 -1.14 20.66 13.46
CA LYS A 175 -1.31 22.11 13.65
C LYS A 175 -2.50 22.43 14.57
N SER A 176 -3.65 21.81 14.34
CA SER A 176 -4.85 22.01 15.16
C SER A 176 -4.60 21.64 16.63
N ARG A 177 -3.88 20.55 16.86
CA ARG A 177 -3.51 20.13 18.22
C ARG A 177 -2.64 21.16 18.94
N MET A 178 -1.64 21.70 18.25
CA MET A 178 -0.77 22.74 18.81
C MET A 178 -1.53 24.03 19.12
N VAL A 179 -2.61 24.33 18.38
CA VAL A 179 -3.48 25.50 18.67
C VAL A 179 -4.38 25.23 19.86
N SER A 180 -4.90 24.00 20.03
CA SER A 180 -5.77 23.65 21.18
C SER A 180 -5.03 23.49 22.51
N GLU A 181 -3.71 23.27 22.47
CA GLU A 181 -2.86 23.17 23.66
C GLU A 181 -2.32 24.55 24.12
N VAL A 182 -2.70 25.64 23.45
CA VAL A 182 -2.40 27.05 23.78
C VAL A 182 -3.65 27.71 24.36
#